data_AF-A0AAP4D5J0-F1
#
_entry.id   AF-A0AAP4D5J0-F1
#
_cell.length_a   1.000
_cell.length_b   1.000
_cell.length_c   1.000
_cell.angle_alpha   90.00
_cell.angle_beta   90.00
_cell.angle_gamma   90.00
#
_symmetry.space_group_name_H-M   'P 1'
#
loop_
_entity.id
_entity.type
_entity.pdbx_description
1 polymer ?
#
loop_
_entity_poly.entity_id
_entity_poly.type
_entity_poly.pdbx_seq_one_letter_code
_entity_poly.pdbx_strand_id
1 'polypeptide(L)'
;MMEISMKYIKLVFLLFIGVFLLPGYSFASYSCSPLSGSISVNLNTITVQRDTAVGTLLATITGPNASAYSCYVSNPSSGTTLVLGVQSILGYYGHMDGISVYRTNVPGIGIGIGGAGSMNGFNYTTYVGDGTSSWYGSDWNSVVVTATYDSKTISSYISPIIKVYKIDDASSGVISGQVGAVIMGMSNGFNTSYVSSWAQDIPLMVTGTINVVACSIKTPTLNFPIGDVLASKFGSTVGTTPSDAQNTQNLGLDCDPQANINVSLSGTQNPDVGTTSVLALTGQGDAGVAQGVGVQIVYNGSPLTLNNRIVLKKSAGGQETFPLTARYYQTRTSVTTGTANTSATLNLTYQ
;
A
#
# COMPACT_ATOMS: atom_id res chain seq x y z
N MET A 1 55.87 54.03 53.25
CA MET A 1 55.36 53.86 51.87
C MET A 1 55.83 52.56 51.18
N MET A 2 56.64 51.71 51.84
CA MET A 2 57.21 50.50 51.23
C MET A 2 56.48 49.19 51.61
N GLU A 3 55.77 49.14 52.75
CA GLU A 3 55.01 47.95 53.18
C GLU A 3 53.69 47.73 52.42
N ILE A 4 53.09 48.79 51.89
CA ILE A 4 51.81 48.70 51.16
C ILE A 4 52.04 47.98 49.81
N SER A 5 53.16 48.24 49.14
CA SER A 5 53.55 47.62 47.85
C SER A 5 53.63 46.08 47.92
N MET A 6 54.17 45.54 49.02
CA MET A 6 54.40 44.09 49.15
C MET A 6 53.13 43.28 49.42
N LYS A 7 52.08 43.91 50.02
CA LYS A 7 50.76 43.28 50.20
C LYS A 7 49.98 43.18 48.89
N TYR A 8 50.05 44.20 48.03
CA TYR A 8 49.41 44.16 46.71
C TYR A 8 50.08 43.16 45.77
N ILE A 9 51.41 43.02 45.81
CA ILE A 9 52.14 42.01 45.04
C ILE A 9 51.74 40.59 45.46
N LYS A 10 51.62 40.30 46.76
CA LYS A 10 51.14 38.98 47.24
C LYS A 10 49.68 38.70 46.85
N LEU A 11 48.82 39.71 46.89
CA LEU A 11 47.41 39.56 46.52
C LEU A 11 47.24 39.29 45.01
N VAL A 12 48.02 39.98 44.16
CA VAL A 12 48.04 39.76 42.70
C VAL A 12 48.62 38.39 42.35
N PHE A 13 49.66 37.93 43.07
CA PHE A 13 50.25 36.60 42.85
C PHE A 13 49.30 35.46 43.28
N LEU A 14 48.54 35.64 44.37
CA LEU A 14 47.49 34.71 44.80
C LEU A 14 46.30 34.67 43.84
N LEU A 15 45.92 35.80 43.24
CA LEU A 15 44.88 35.86 42.21
C LEU A 15 45.31 35.16 40.91
N PHE A 16 46.59 35.30 40.52
CA PHE A 16 47.14 34.62 39.33
C PHE A 16 47.24 33.10 39.50
N ILE A 17 47.59 32.62 40.70
CA ILE A 17 47.62 31.18 41.00
C ILE A 17 46.19 30.60 41.08
N GLY A 18 45.21 31.38 41.57
CA GLY A 18 43.80 30.95 41.64
C GLY A 18 43.14 30.75 40.28
N VAL A 19 43.54 31.51 39.25
CA VAL A 19 43.01 31.37 37.87
C VAL A 19 43.60 30.14 37.15
N PHE A 20 44.83 29.73 37.49
CA PHE A 20 45.46 28.52 36.93
C PHE A 20 45.01 27.20 37.61
N LEU A 21 44.32 27.29 38.75
CA LEU A 21 43.80 26.14 39.50
C LEU A 21 42.29 25.93 39.31
N LEU A 22 41.64 26.67 38.41
CA LEU A 22 40.29 26.31 37.97
C LEU A 22 40.39 24.94 37.29
N PRO A 23 39.74 23.87 37.83
CA PRO A 23 39.68 22.61 37.11
C PRO A 23 39.07 22.92 35.75
N GLY A 24 39.83 22.66 34.68
CA GLY A 24 39.31 22.77 33.33
C GLY A 24 38.14 21.81 33.22
N TYR A 25 36.91 22.35 33.25
CA TYR A 25 35.72 21.57 32.96
C TYR A 25 35.87 21.09 31.50
N SER A 26 36.33 19.85 31.32
CA SER A 26 36.29 19.20 30.01
C SER A 26 34.84 18.90 29.70
N PHE A 27 34.22 19.76 28.89
CA PHE A 27 32.96 19.44 28.27
C PHE A 27 33.18 18.29 27.28
N ALA A 28 32.32 17.28 27.32
CA ALA A 28 32.28 16.27 26.28
C ALA A 28 31.88 16.94 24.95
N SER A 29 32.69 16.75 23.91
CA SER A 29 32.38 17.20 22.55
C SER A 29 31.88 16.02 21.73
N TYR A 30 30.76 16.25 21.04
CA TYR A 30 30.12 15.27 20.17
C TYR A 30 30.18 15.81 18.74
N SER A 31 30.54 14.95 17.79
CA SER A 31 30.50 15.28 16.37
C SER A 31 30.03 14.07 15.60
N CYS A 32 29.10 14.25 14.68
CA CYS A 32 28.63 13.14 13.86
C CYS A 32 28.41 13.60 12.43
N SER A 33 28.95 12.81 11.50
CA SER A 33 29.03 13.16 10.09
C SER A 33 28.38 12.07 9.24
N PRO A 34 27.59 12.45 8.21
CA PRO A 34 27.06 11.50 7.27
C PRO A 34 28.20 10.84 6.48
N LEU A 35 28.09 9.53 6.27
CA LEU A 35 29.04 8.74 5.48
C LEU A 35 28.63 8.63 4.01
N SER A 36 27.42 9.07 3.67
CA SER A 36 26.85 9.04 2.33
C SER A 36 26.13 10.35 2.03
N GLY A 37 26.20 10.82 0.78
CA GLY A 37 25.47 12.02 0.34
C GLY A 37 23.96 11.82 0.17
N SER A 38 23.53 10.57 -0.03
CA SER A 38 22.12 10.15 -0.08
C SER A 38 22.03 8.62 0.00
N ILE A 39 20.87 8.09 0.36
CA ILE A 39 20.56 6.66 0.25
C ILE A 39 19.41 6.51 -0.74
N SER A 40 19.55 5.60 -1.71
CA SER A 40 18.57 5.39 -2.77
C SER A 40 17.88 4.03 -2.64
N VAL A 41 16.55 4.01 -2.77
CA VAL A 41 15.72 2.80 -2.81
C VAL A 41 15.01 2.72 -4.16
N ASN A 42 15.20 1.59 -4.87
CA ASN A 42 14.52 1.33 -6.14
C ASN A 42 13.33 0.39 -5.89
N LEU A 43 12.12 0.86 -6.18
CA LEU A 43 10.88 0.08 -6.01
C LEU A 43 10.61 -0.88 -7.18
N ASN A 44 11.40 -0.81 -8.25
CA ASN A 44 11.14 -1.44 -9.54
C ASN A 44 9.77 -1.02 -10.10
N THR A 45 9.17 -1.88 -10.93
CA THR A 45 7.81 -1.67 -11.43
C THR A 45 6.81 -2.37 -10.52
N ILE A 46 5.82 -1.62 -10.03
CA ILE A 46 4.69 -2.11 -9.26
C ILE A 46 3.45 -2.05 -10.17
N THR A 47 2.92 -3.21 -10.54
CA THR A 47 1.65 -3.31 -11.29
C THR A 47 0.48 -3.22 -10.33
N VAL A 48 -0.45 -2.31 -10.58
CA VAL A 48 -1.65 -2.08 -9.76
C VAL A 48 -2.89 -2.32 -10.61
N GLN A 49 -3.79 -3.20 -10.16
CA GLN A 49 -5.06 -3.35 -10.87
C GLN A 49 -5.93 -2.13 -10.60
N ARG A 50 -6.56 -1.55 -11.62
CA ARG A 50 -7.32 -0.30 -11.49
C ARG A 50 -8.32 -0.34 -10.34
N ASP A 51 -9.04 -1.45 -10.17
CA ASP A 51 -10.11 -1.56 -9.19
C ASP A 51 -9.62 -2.19 -7.86
N THR A 52 -8.31 -2.33 -7.65
CA THR A 52 -7.72 -2.69 -6.34
C THR A 52 -8.30 -1.79 -5.25
N ALA A 53 -8.66 -2.34 -4.09
CA ALA A 53 -9.26 -1.52 -3.03
C ALA A 53 -8.29 -0.45 -2.49
N VAL A 54 -8.80 0.74 -2.17
CA VAL A 54 -8.06 1.75 -1.41
C VAL A 54 -7.69 1.20 -0.03
N GLY A 55 -6.47 1.47 0.43
CA GLY A 55 -5.88 0.91 1.64
C GLY A 55 -5.05 -0.36 1.42
N THR A 56 -4.99 -0.88 0.18
CA THR A 56 -4.20 -2.09 -0.12
C THR A 56 -2.69 -1.80 -0.10
N LEU A 57 -1.94 -2.63 0.63
CA LEU A 57 -0.47 -2.68 0.55
C LEU A 57 -0.07 -3.33 -0.78
N LEU A 58 0.62 -2.56 -1.62
CA LEU A 58 1.06 -2.97 -2.95
C LEU A 58 2.45 -3.61 -2.96
N ALA A 59 3.36 -3.09 -2.13
CA ALA A 59 4.73 -3.59 -2.03
C ALA A 59 5.38 -3.20 -0.69
N THR A 60 6.33 -4.01 -0.24
CA THR A 60 7.30 -3.64 0.81
C THR A 60 8.70 -3.84 0.25
N ILE A 61 9.49 -2.77 0.19
CA ILE A 61 10.83 -2.77 -0.39
C ILE A 61 11.83 -2.35 0.68
N THR A 62 12.80 -3.21 0.95
CA THR A 62 13.93 -2.90 1.82
C THR A 62 15.10 -2.44 0.97
N GLY A 63 15.57 -1.22 1.21
CA GLY A 63 16.74 -0.63 0.58
C GLY A 63 18.06 -1.28 1.03
N PRO A 64 19.18 -0.84 0.44
CA PRO A 64 20.49 -1.35 0.80
C PRO A 64 20.79 -1.11 2.29
N ASN A 65 21.55 -2.01 2.90
CA ASN A 65 22.16 -1.74 4.21
C ASN A 65 23.28 -0.71 4.00
N ALA A 66 23.00 0.54 4.35
CA ALA A 66 23.89 1.66 4.12
C ALA A 66 24.61 2.06 5.39
N SER A 67 25.91 2.34 5.27
CA SER A 67 26.66 3.09 6.27
C SER A 67 26.10 4.51 6.34
N ALA A 68 25.40 4.81 7.44
CA ALA A 68 24.71 6.08 7.60
C ALA A 68 25.64 7.14 8.20
N TYR A 69 26.05 6.98 9.46
CA TYR A 69 26.82 8.02 10.16
C TYR A 69 28.06 7.44 10.83
N SER A 70 29.07 8.31 10.98
CA SER A 70 30.20 8.12 11.88
C SER A 70 30.17 9.22 12.94
N CYS A 71 29.97 8.81 14.20
CA CYS A 71 29.98 9.69 15.35
C CYS A 71 31.27 9.52 16.16
N TYR A 72 31.75 10.63 16.69
CA TYR A 72 32.88 10.70 17.61
C TYR A 72 32.48 11.43 18.90
N VAL A 73 32.94 10.88 20.03
CA VAL A 73 32.72 11.38 21.39
C VAL A 73 34.07 11.50 22.10
N SER A 74 34.47 12.72 22.49
CA SER A 74 35.81 12.95 23.06
C SER A 74 35.97 12.37 24.47
N ASN A 75 34.93 12.54 25.30
CA ASN A 75 34.79 12.01 26.65
C ASN A 75 33.40 11.39 26.78
N PRO A 76 33.20 10.10 26.43
CA PRO A 76 31.92 9.46 26.68
C PRO A 76 31.67 9.52 28.19
N SER A 77 30.72 10.33 28.63
CA SER A 77 30.13 10.16 29.95
C SER A 77 29.51 8.76 29.97
N SER A 78 29.46 8.10 31.13
CA SER A 78 28.71 6.86 31.30
C SER A 78 27.31 7.04 30.69
N GLY A 79 27.11 6.43 29.52
CA GLY A 79 25.87 6.49 28.75
C GLY A 79 25.70 7.65 27.77
N THR A 80 26.48 7.71 26.67
CA THR A 80 26.11 8.58 25.52
C THR A 80 24.98 7.93 24.73
N THR A 81 23.87 8.63 24.55
CA THR A 81 22.71 8.13 23.80
C THR A 81 22.75 8.63 22.36
N LEU A 82 22.64 7.70 21.42
CA LEU A 82 22.38 7.95 20.00
C LEU A 82 20.93 7.65 19.66
N VAL A 83 20.34 8.51 18.84
CA VAL A 83 19.06 8.25 18.19
C VAL A 83 19.28 8.19 16.68
N LEU A 84 18.91 7.08 16.06
CA LEU A 84 18.98 6.88 14.62
C LEU A 84 17.58 6.61 14.11
N GLY A 85 17.23 7.16 12.96
CA GLY A 85 15.89 6.96 12.45
C GLY A 85 15.70 7.41 11.04
N VAL A 86 14.41 7.48 10.68
CA VAL A 86 13.96 7.98 9.39
C VAL A 86 12.89 9.02 9.60
N GLN A 87 12.80 9.95 8.67
CA GLN A 87 11.72 10.92 8.60
C GLN A 87 11.20 11.05 7.18
N SER A 88 9.93 11.43 7.07
CA SER A 88 9.27 11.82 5.84
C SER A 88 9.33 13.34 5.68
N ILE A 89 9.50 13.78 4.43
CA ILE A 89 9.32 15.19 4.05
C ILE A 89 8.06 15.38 3.18
N LEU A 90 7.33 14.31 2.94
CA LEU A 90 6.15 14.30 2.08
C LEU A 90 4.89 14.73 2.86
N GLY A 91 3.87 15.16 2.12
CA GLY A 91 2.58 15.52 2.71
C GLY A 91 1.86 14.31 3.30
N TYR A 92 1.58 14.35 4.61
CA TYR A 92 0.85 13.30 5.33
C TYR A 92 -0.51 13.00 4.68
N TYR A 93 -0.78 11.72 4.43
CA TYR A 93 -2.06 11.23 3.92
C TYR A 93 -2.97 10.78 5.06
N GLY A 94 -2.49 9.87 5.91
CA GLY A 94 -3.29 9.21 6.92
C GLY A 94 -2.52 8.08 7.61
N HIS A 95 -3.16 7.45 8.59
CA HIS A 95 -2.62 6.30 9.31
C HIS A 95 -3.29 5.02 8.81
N MET A 96 -2.50 4.05 8.35
CA MET A 96 -2.97 2.79 7.78
C MET A 96 -2.02 1.67 8.17
N ASP A 97 -2.56 0.47 8.46
CA ASP A 97 -1.75 -0.70 8.83
C ASP A 97 -0.76 -0.40 9.99
N GLY A 98 -1.21 0.42 10.96
CA GLY A 98 -0.41 0.81 12.10
C GLY A 98 0.75 1.76 11.81
N ILE A 99 0.84 2.38 10.62
CA ILE A 99 1.93 3.31 10.26
C ILE A 99 1.41 4.59 9.59
N SER A 100 2.22 5.64 9.59
CA SER A 100 1.99 6.86 8.82
C SER A 100 2.23 6.62 7.33
N VAL A 101 1.31 7.09 6.50
CA VAL A 101 1.42 7.05 5.04
C VAL A 101 1.38 8.47 4.49
N TYR A 102 2.20 8.73 3.47
CA TYR A 102 2.37 10.04 2.83
C TYR A 102 2.07 9.98 1.35
N ARG A 103 1.57 11.08 0.79
CA ARG A 103 1.28 11.21 -0.64
C ARG A 103 2.58 11.26 -1.44
N THR A 104 2.66 10.46 -2.50
CA THR A 104 3.75 10.57 -3.49
C THR A 104 3.40 11.61 -4.56
N ASN A 105 4.31 11.80 -5.52
CA ASN A 105 4.04 12.56 -6.73
C ASN A 105 3.18 11.79 -7.76
N VAL A 106 2.86 10.51 -7.52
CA VAL A 106 1.97 9.71 -8.37
C VAL A 106 0.56 9.71 -7.75
N PRO A 107 -0.48 10.19 -8.48
CA PRO A 107 -1.85 10.22 -7.97
C PRO A 107 -2.34 8.84 -7.50
N GLY A 108 -3.04 8.82 -6.36
CA GLY A 108 -3.59 7.61 -5.74
C GLY A 108 -2.56 6.66 -5.13
N ILE A 109 -1.28 7.03 -5.09
CA ILE A 109 -0.20 6.22 -4.50
C ILE A 109 0.42 6.94 -3.31
N GLY A 110 0.48 6.22 -2.18
CA GLY A 110 1.12 6.67 -0.96
C GLY A 110 2.26 5.74 -0.55
N ILE A 111 3.16 6.24 0.30
CA ILE A 111 4.23 5.44 0.90
C ILE A 111 4.27 5.57 2.41
N GLY A 112 4.60 4.48 3.09
CA GLY A 112 5.10 4.46 4.46
C GLY A 112 6.62 4.31 4.46
N ILE A 113 7.29 4.98 5.40
CA ILE A 113 8.75 4.98 5.53
C ILE A 113 9.11 4.29 6.84
N GLY A 114 10.10 3.41 6.80
CA GLY A 114 10.68 2.75 7.97
C GLY A 114 12.17 2.53 7.83
N GLY A 115 12.75 1.90 8.83
CA GLY A 115 14.16 1.54 8.87
C GLY A 115 14.37 0.27 9.67
N ALA A 116 15.29 -0.56 9.20
CA ALA A 116 15.77 -1.72 9.94
C ALA A 116 17.29 -1.71 10.04
N GLY A 117 17.82 -2.29 11.11
CA GLY A 117 19.25 -2.38 11.33
C GLY A 117 19.58 -2.99 12.67
N SER A 118 20.83 -2.77 13.10
CA SER A 118 21.29 -3.16 14.43
C SER A 118 22.00 -1.99 15.09
N MET A 119 21.65 -1.69 16.34
CA MET A 119 22.33 -0.69 17.17
C MET A 119 22.70 -1.32 18.50
N ASN A 120 23.98 -1.21 18.86
CA ASN A 120 24.56 -1.81 20.06
C ASN A 120 24.09 -3.26 20.33
N GLY A 121 24.09 -4.11 19.29
CA GLY A 121 23.70 -5.52 19.38
C GLY A 121 22.18 -5.78 19.40
N PHE A 122 21.33 -4.75 19.40
CA PHE A 122 19.89 -4.88 19.29
C PHE A 122 19.43 -4.65 17.86
N ASN A 123 18.75 -5.65 17.30
CA ASN A 123 18.10 -5.52 16.01
C ASN A 123 16.80 -4.74 16.16
N TYR A 124 16.54 -3.85 15.21
CA TYR A 124 15.32 -3.06 15.18
C TYR A 124 14.72 -3.07 13.78
N THR A 125 13.39 -2.95 13.75
CA THR A 125 12.60 -2.58 12.58
C THR A 125 11.52 -1.63 13.09
N THR A 126 11.45 -0.44 12.52
CA THR A 126 10.50 0.59 12.93
C THR A 126 9.99 1.36 11.72
N TYR A 127 8.79 1.91 11.82
CA TYR A 127 8.12 2.70 10.81
C TYR A 127 7.64 4.02 11.38
N VAL A 128 7.61 5.06 10.55
CA VAL A 128 7.07 6.34 10.99
C VAL A 128 5.61 6.15 11.40
N GLY A 129 5.27 6.64 12.61
CA GLY A 129 3.94 6.55 13.19
C GLY A 129 3.55 5.19 13.80
N ASP A 130 4.46 4.23 13.93
CA ASP A 130 4.14 2.90 14.48
C ASP A 130 4.05 2.79 16.00
N GLY A 131 4.34 3.89 16.71
CA GLY A 131 4.31 3.94 18.18
C GLY A 131 5.41 3.10 18.87
N THR A 132 6.36 2.52 18.13
CA THR A 132 7.44 1.68 18.70
C THR A 132 8.64 2.48 19.21
N SER A 133 8.64 3.81 19.04
CA SER A 133 9.74 4.67 19.48
C SER A 133 9.94 4.59 21.00
N SER A 134 11.10 4.08 21.41
CA SER A 134 11.60 4.20 22.78
C SER A 134 12.15 5.62 22.96
N TRP A 135 11.28 6.49 23.49
CA TRP A 135 11.65 7.82 23.98
C TRP A 135 12.01 8.83 22.87
N TYR A 136 11.32 9.98 22.86
CA TYR A 136 11.27 11.00 21.81
C TYR A 136 10.29 10.67 20.67
N GLY A 137 9.32 11.58 20.47
CA GLY A 137 8.06 11.35 19.76
C GLY A 137 8.20 10.73 18.38
N SER A 138 7.55 9.58 18.18
CA SER A 138 7.02 9.25 16.86
C SER A 138 5.95 10.28 16.52
N ASP A 139 6.39 11.42 15.99
CA ASP A 139 5.46 12.33 15.36
C ASP A 139 4.95 11.69 14.07
N TRP A 140 3.92 12.28 13.47
CA TRP A 140 3.40 11.82 12.19
C TRP A 140 4.41 11.87 11.04
N ASN A 141 5.66 12.31 11.26
CA ASN A 141 6.68 12.53 10.23
C ASN A 141 8.05 11.88 10.52
N SER A 142 8.33 11.37 11.72
CA SER A 142 9.62 10.72 12.01
C SER A 142 9.51 9.58 13.01
N VAL A 143 10.49 8.69 12.98
CA VAL A 143 10.69 7.67 14.00
C VAL A 143 12.17 7.44 14.23
N VAL A 144 12.55 7.24 15.49
CA VAL A 144 13.93 6.97 15.90
C VAL A 144 13.99 5.76 16.83
N VAL A 145 15.13 5.08 16.77
CA VAL A 145 15.55 4.06 17.73
C VAL A 145 16.74 4.57 18.52
N THR A 146 16.75 4.20 19.79
CA THR A 146 17.67 4.75 20.78
C THR A 146 18.63 3.68 21.26
N ALA A 147 19.93 3.96 21.27
CA ALA A 147 20.93 3.08 21.87
C ALA A 147 22.01 3.88 22.60
N THR A 148 22.49 3.30 23.70
CA THR A 148 23.52 3.91 24.54
C THR A 148 24.87 3.27 24.26
N TYR A 149 25.93 4.05 24.09
CA TYR A 149 27.27 3.57 23.76
C TYR A 149 28.30 4.03 24.80
N ASP A 150 29.32 3.18 25.01
CA ASP A 150 30.51 3.44 25.84
C ASP A 150 31.80 3.54 24.98
N SER A 151 31.63 3.72 23.67
CA SER A 151 32.71 3.80 22.68
C SER A 151 32.93 5.23 22.21
N LYS A 152 34.19 5.60 21.98
CA LYS A 152 34.54 6.93 21.43
C LYS A 152 34.14 7.11 19.96
N THR A 153 34.13 6.03 19.18
CA THR A 153 33.77 6.06 17.76
C THR A 153 32.63 5.08 17.52
N ILE A 154 31.59 5.55 16.83
CA ILE A 154 30.37 4.78 16.61
C ILE A 154 29.98 4.91 15.14
N SER A 155 29.87 3.77 14.46
CA SER A 155 29.35 3.69 13.09
C SER A 155 27.93 3.17 13.12
N SER A 156 27.02 3.81 12.40
CA SER A 156 25.63 3.39 12.30
C SER A 156 25.27 2.89 10.91
N TYR A 157 24.43 1.87 10.88
CA TYR A 157 23.95 1.24 9.64
C TYR A 157 22.43 1.20 9.65
N ILE A 158 21.83 1.40 8.49
CA ILE A 158 20.37 1.33 8.33
C ILE A 158 20.01 0.84 6.93
N SER A 159 18.99 0.01 6.86
CA SER A 159 18.26 -0.35 5.66
C SER A 159 16.92 0.38 5.68
N PRO A 160 16.72 1.43 4.86
CA PRO A 160 15.41 2.06 4.74
C PRO A 160 14.37 1.07 4.21
N ILE A 161 13.14 1.16 4.67
CA ILE A 161 12.03 0.33 4.21
C ILE A 161 10.95 1.26 3.65
N ILE A 162 10.49 0.98 2.43
CA ILE A 162 9.39 1.69 1.80
C ILE A 162 8.23 0.71 1.62
N LYS A 163 7.11 0.99 2.30
CA LYS A 163 5.83 0.33 2.01
C LYS A 163 5.04 1.20 1.02
N VAL A 164 4.51 0.63 -0.04
CA VAL A 164 3.72 1.35 -1.07
C VAL A 164 2.26 0.95 -0.94
N TYR A 165 1.36 1.92 -0.88
CA TYR A 165 -0.08 1.70 -0.71
C TYR A 165 -0.88 2.36 -1.83
N LYS A 166 -1.99 1.72 -2.21
CA LYS A 166 -3.05 2.41 -2.96
C LYS A 166 -3.86 3.24 -1.97
N ILE A 167 -3.88 4.56 -2.16
CA ILE A 167 -4.54 5.52 -1.24
C ILE A 167 -5.74 6.23 -1.86
N ASP A 168 -5.88 6.18 -3.18
CA ASP A 168 -7.04 6.72 -3.92
C ASP A 168 -7.07 6.05 -5.32
N ASP A 169 -7.90 6.56 -6.23
CA ASP A 169 -7.83 6.25 -7.65
C ASP A 169 -6.43 6.52 -8.20
N ALA A 170 -5.76 5.43 -8.59
CA ALA A 170 -4.35 5.43 -8.95
C ALA A 170 -4.17 5.68 -10.45
N SER A 171 -3.11 6.41 -10.80
CA SER A 171 -2.65 6.58 -12.17
C SER A 171 -1.25 6.00 -12.36
N SER A 172 -0.92 5.55 -13.57
CA SER A 172 0.45 5.17 -13.92
C SER A 172 1.38 6.38 -13.83
N GLY A 173 2.61 6.17 -13.38
CA GLY A 173 3.58 7.25 -13.20
C GLY A 173 4.88 6.76 -12.60
N VAL A 174 5.84 7.68 -12.46
CA VAL A 174 7.14 7.39 -11.84
C VAL A 174 7.20 8.10 -10.49
N ILE A 175 7.42 7.34 -9.43
CA ILE A 175 7.84 7.90 -8.14
C ILE A 175 9.32 8.23 -8.28
N SER A 176 9.69 9.49 -8.14
CA SER A 176 11.10 9.91 -8.20
C SER A 176 11.36 11.12 -7.31
N GLY A 177 12.49 11.07 -6.59
CA GLY A 177 12.97 12.20 -5.79
C GLY A 177 13.20 11.85 -4.32
N GLN A 178 13.45 12.89 -3.54
CA GLN A 178 13.62 12.76 -2.09
C GLN A 178 12.24 12.58 -1.44
N VAL A 179 12.09 11.51 -0.66
CA VAL A 179 10.86 11.23 0.08
C VAL A 179 11.02 11.46 1.59
N GLY A 180 12.25 11.57 2.04
CA GLY A 180 12.57 11.64 3.45
C GLY A 180 14.06 11.84 3.70
N ALA A 181 14.47 11.51 4.91
CA ALA A 181 15.87 11.46 5.29
C ALA A 181 16.11 10.37 6.34
N VAL A 182 17.35 9.88 6.40
CA VAL A 182 17.87 9.20 7.58
C VAL A 182 18.44 10.26 8.51
N ILE A 183 18.01 10.23 9.76
CA ILE A 183 18.35 11.23 10.78
C ILE A 183 19.19 10.60 11.89
N MET A 184 20.11 11.38 12.45
CA MET A 184 20.94 10.99 13.57
C MET A 184 21.03 12.11 14.59
N GLY A 185 20.82 11.79 15.84
CA GLY A 185 20.91 12.71 16.97
C GLY A 185 21.71 12.13 18.13
N MET A 186 22.26 13.02 18.95
CA MET A 186 23.01 12.68 20.16
C MET A 186 22.45 13.41 21.38
N SER A 187 22.42 12.73 22.53
CA SER A 187 22.09 13.30 23.85
C SER A 187 23.23 13.08 24.84
N ASN A 188 23.39 14.04 25.77
CA ASN A 188 24.35 13.95 26.86
C ASN A 188 23.79 13.16 28.06
N GLY A 189 24.40 12.01 28.37
CA GLY A 189 23.97 11.12 29.44
C GLY A 189 22.75 10.26 29.09
N PHE A 190 22.26 9.49 30.06
CA PHE A 190 21.12 8.58 29.89
C PHE A 190 19.76 9.27 29.66
N ASN A 191 19.73 10.61 29.56
CA ASN A 191 18.49 11.33 29.34
C ASN A 191 18.11 11.30 27.86
N THR A 192 17.24 10.37 27.53
CA THR A 192 16.68 10.12 26.21
C THR A 192 15.62 11.15 25.79
N SER A 193 15.30 12.14 26.62
CA SER A 193 14.20 13.10 26.39
C SER A 193 14.60 14.33 25.57
N TYR A 194 15.89 14.56 25.34
CA TYR A 194 16.40 15.72 24.61
C TYR A 194 17.56 15.35 23.71
N VAL A 195 17.42 15.52 22.40
CA VAL A 195 18.54 15.44 21.46
C VAL A 195 19.29 16.78 21.52
N SER A 196 20.51 16.74 22.05
CA SER A 196 21.38 17.91 22.21
C SER A 196 22.00 18.41 20.89
N SER A 197 22.15 17.52 19.90
CA SER A 197 22.71 17.84 18.59
C SER A 197 22.20 16.88 17.53
N TRP A 198 21.79 17.42 16.38
CA TRP A 198 21.48 16.64 15.19
C TRP A 198 22.65 16.67 14.21
N ALA A 199 22.93 15.53 13.58
CA ALA A 199 23.83 15.48 12.44
C ALA A 199 23.13 16.04 11.19
N GLN A 200 23.90 16.28 10.13
CA GLN A 200 23.31 16.60 8.82
C GLN A 200 22.55 15.39 8.29
N ASP A 201 21.28 15.57 7.97
CA ASP A 201 20.42 14.58 7.33
C ASP A 201 21.04 13.93 6.08
N ILE A 202 20.80 12.63 5.93
CA ILE A 202 21.10 11.91 4.69
C ILE A 202 19.80 11.78 3.89
N PRO A 203 19.66 12.46 2.74
CA PRO A 203 18.48 12.36 1.89
C PRO A 203 18.14 10.91 1.53
N LEU A 204 16.87 10.54 1.71
CA LEU A 204 16.32 9.27 1.26
C LEU A 204 15.65 9.47 -0.10
N MET A 205 16.31 8.99 -1.13
CA MET A 205 15.87 9.05 -2.52
C MET A 205 15.10 7.79 -2.88
N VAL A 206 13.96 7.93 -3.53
CA VAL A 206 13.18 6.79 -4.05
C VAL A 206 13.01 6.95 -5.55
N THR A 207 13.10 5.84 -6.26
CA THR A 207 12.75 5.73 -7.68
C THR A 207 11.92 4.47 -7.92
N GLY A 208 10.93 4.53 -8.80
CA GLY A 208 10.12 3.37 -9.15
C GLY A 208 8.98 3.70 -10.09
N THR A 209 8.46 2.70 -10.79
CA THR A 209 7.36 2.86 -11.75
C THR A 209 6.09 2.25 -11.19
N ILE A 210 5.01 3.01 -11.17
CA ILE A 210 3.66 2.51 -10.93
C ILE A 210 3.00 2.30 -12.29
N ASN A 211 2.52 1.08 -12.52
CA ASN A 211 1.82 0.70 -13.74
C ASN A 211 0.40 0.26 -13.39
N VAL A 212 -0.58 1.15 -13.55
CA VAL A 212 -1.99 0.84 -13.35
C VAL A 212 -2.53 0.18 -14.62
N VAL A 213 -3.10 -1.01 -14.47
CA VAL A 213 -3.61 -1.83 -15.59
C VAL A 213 -5.13 -1.97 -15.55
N ALA A 214 -5.77 -1.93 -16.71
CA ALA A 214 -7.21 -2.07 -16.88
C ALA A 214 -7.55 -2.70 -18.24
N CYS A 215 -8.85 -2.80 -18.54
CA CYS A 215 -9.33 -2.97 -19.91
C CYS A 215 -10.37 -1.92 -20.27
N SER A 216 -10.53 -1.70 -21.57
CA SER A 216 -11.66 -1.02 -22.18
C SER A 216 -12.67 -2.03 -22.73
N ILE A 217 -13.96 -1.77 -22.56
CA ILE A 217 -15.03 -2.63 -23.05
C ILE A 217 -15.28 -2.28 -24.52
N LYS A 218 -15.19 -3.25 -25.43
CA LYS A 218 -15.50 -3.06 -26.86
C LYS A 218 -16.93 -3.46 -27.22
N THR A 219 -17.58 -4.22 -26.36
CA THR A 219 -18.96 -4.71 -26.54
C THR A 219 -19.80 -4.32 -25.32
N PRO A 220 -20.15 -3.02 -25.20
CA PRO A 220 -20.87 -2.52 -24.02
C PRO A 220 -22.30 -3.10 -23.91
N THR A 221 -22.85 -3.55 -25.02
CA THR A 221 -24.18 -4.18 -25.09
C THR A 221 -24.05 -5.55 -25.74
N LEU A 222 -24.61 -6.57 -25.08
CA LEU A 222 -24.74 -7.92 -25.61
C LEU A 222 -26.23 -8.25 -25.73
N ASN A 223 -26.67 -8.55 -26.95
CA ASN A 223 -28.05 -8.98 -27.21
C ASN A 223 -28.06 -10.45 -27.57
N PHE A 224 -28.86 -11.24 -26.86
CA PHE A 224 -28.95 -12.69 -27.03
C PHE A 224 -30.31 -13.10 -27.60
N PRO A 225 -30.53 -12.98 -28.92
CA PRO A 225 -31.78 -13.42 -29.53
C PRO A 225 -31.84 -14.95 -29.51
N ILE A 226 -32.48 -15.54 -28.50
CA ILE A 226 -32.74 -16.98 -28.43
C ILE A 226 -33.81 -17.39 -29.45
N GLY A 227 -34.79 -16.51 -29.69
CA GLY A 227 -35.90 -16.76 -30.61
C GLY A 227 -37.04 -17.57 -29.97
N ASP A 228 -37.93 -18.05 -30.83
CA ASP A 228 -39.11 -18.81 -30.42
C ASP A 228 -38.76 -20.28 -30.16
N VAL A 229 -39.12 -20.78 -28.98
CA VAL A 229 -38.87 -22.16 -28.55
C VAL A 229 -40.20 -22.81 -28.20
N LEU A 230 -40.49 -23.96 -28.81
CA LEU A 230 -41.71 -24.71 -28.53
C LEU A 230 -41.72 -25.19 -27.07
N ALA A 231 -42.85 -25.02 -26.38
CA ALA A 231 -43.01 -25.46 -24.99
C ALA A 231 -42.75 -26.97 -24.81
N SER A 232 -42.98 -27.79 -25.85
CA SER A 232 -42.70 -29.24 -25.86
C SER A 232 -41.22 -29.60 -25.84
N LYS A 233 -40.31 -28.63 -26.05
CA LYS A 233 -38.86 -28.81 -25.91
C LYS A 233 -38.41 -28.81 -24.45
N PHE A 234 -39.26 -28.27 -23.57
CA PHE A 234 -39.08 -28.34 -22.14
C PHE A 234 -39.61 -29.67 -21.60
N GLY A 235 -39.10 -30.08 -20.44
CA GLY A 235 -39.43 -31.35 -19.81
C GLY A 235 -40.54 -31.23 -18.78
N SER A 236 -40.63 -32.22 -17.91
CA SER A 236 -41.53 -32.25 -16.75
C SER A 236 -40.83 -31.90 -15.42
N THR A 237 -39.54 -31.57 -15.47
CA THR A 237 -38.69 -31.36 -14.29
C THR A 237 -38.03 -29.98 -14.33
N VAL A 238 -37.89 -29.36 -13.16
CA VAL A 238 -37.06 -28.16 -13.00
C VAL A 238 -35.62 -28.47 -13.41
N GLY A 239 -35.00 -27.58 -14.16
CA GLY A 239 -33.61 -27.70 -14.61
C GLY A 239 -33.40 -28.16 -16.05
N THR A 240 -34.46 -28.48 -16.80
CA THR A 240 -34.32 -28.74 -18.24
C THR A 240 -33.86 -27.49 -18.98
N THR A 241 -32.83 -27.64 -19.80
CA THR A 241 -32.29 -26.60 -20.68
C THR A 241 -32.27 -27.14 -22.12
N PRO A 242 -33.26 -26.80 -22.97
CA PRO A 242 -33.29 -27.31 -24.34
C PRO A 242 -32.07 -26.86 -25.15
N SER A 243 -31.50 -27.75 -25.97
CA SER A 243 -30.26 -27.48 -26.71
C SER A 243 -30.40 -26.41 -27.80
N ASP A 244 -31.61 -26.22 -28.32
CA ASP A 244 -32.00 -25.20 -29.29
C ASP A 244 -32.45 -23.88 -28.64
N ALA A 245 -32.50 -23.82 -27.30
CA ALA A 245 -32.97 -22.67 -26.53
C ALA A 245 -31.82 -21.82 -25.97
N GLN A 246 -30.81 -21.55 -26.81
CA GLN A 246 -29.61 -20.81 -26.40
C GLN A 246 -29.01 -19.97 -27.53
N ASN A 247 -28.32 -18.90 -27.15
CA ASN A 247 -27.60 -18.02 -28.05
C ASN A 247 -26.27 -17.60 -27.41
N THR A 248 -25.19 -17.59 -28.18
CA THR A 248 -23.85 -17.19 -27.72
C THR A 248 -23.46 -15.86 -28.33
N GLN A 249 -22.98 -14.94 -27.48
CA GLN A 249 -22.38 -13.67 -27.87
C GLN A 249 -21.01 -13.53 -27.25
N ASN A 250 -20.17 -12.71 -27.86
CA ASN A 250 -18.80 -12.52 -27.43
C ASN A 250 -18.66 -11.18 -26.68
N LEU A 251 -18.28 -11.24 -25.41
CA LEU A 251 -17.79 -10.08 -24.68
C LEU A 251 -16.35 -9.79 -25.15
N GLY A 252 -16.19 -8.77 -25.97
CA GLY A 252 -14.91 -8.23 -26.40
C GLY A 252 -14.39 -7.13 -25.46
N LEU A 253 -13.14 -7.30 -25.01
CA LEU A 253 -12.35 -6.33 -24.23
C LEU A 253 -11.03 -6.02 -24.94
N ASP A 254 -10.41 -4.90 -24.58
CA ASP A 254 -9.06 -4.53 -25.00
C ASP A 254 -8.28 -4.09 -23.77
N CYS A 255 -7.27 -4.87 -23.42
CA CYS A 255 -6.70 -4.94 -22.09
C CYS A 255 -5.22 -4.60 -22.07
N ASP A 256 -4.77 -3.95 -21.00
CA ASP A 256 -3.36 -3.86 -20.70
C ASP A 256 -2.79 -5.25 -20.35
N PRO A 257 -1.49 -5.50 -20.62
CA PRO A 257 -0.82 -6.69 -20.12
C PRO A 257 -0.94 -6.79 -18.61
N GLN A 258 -1.17 -8.00 -18.11
CA GLN A 258 -1.36 -8.32 -16.68
C GLN A 258 -2.65 -7.81 -16.03
N ALA A 259 -3.58 -7.19 -16.76
CA ALA A 259 -4.91 -6.86 -16.24
C ALA A 259 -5.65 -8.16 -15.83
N ASN A 260 -6.12 -8.22 -14.59
CA ASN A 260 -6.83 -9.38 -14.05
C ASN A 260 -8.34 -9.18 -14.18
N ILE A 261 -8.94 -9.82 -15.17
CA ILE A 261 -10.33 -9.59 -15.57
C ILE A 261 -11.23 -10.48 -14.73
N ASN A 262 -12.14 -9.84 -14.00
CA ASN A 262 -13.18 -10.50 -13.24
C ASN A 262 -14.54 -10.06 -13.77
N VAL A 263 -15.55 -10.93 -13.62
CA VAL A 263 -16.94 -10.60 -13.93
C VAL A 263 -17.88 -11.04 -12.82
N SER A 264 -18.94 -10.27 -12.60
CA SER A 264 -20.11 -10.71 -11.85
C SER A 264 -21.39 -10.38 -12.61
N LEU A 265 -22.40 -11.24 -12.51
CA LEU A 265 -23.72 -11.01 -13.09
C LEU A 265 -24.65 -10.44 -12.03
N SER A 266 -25.38 -9.38 -12.36
CA SER A 266 -26.41 -8.79 -11.50
C SER A 266 -27.73 -8.68 -12.27
N GLY A 267 -28.84 -8.90 -11.57
CA GLY A 267 -30.17 -8.95 -12.16
C GLY A 267 -31.18 -9.53 -11.16
N THR A 268 -32.44 -9.62 -11.57
CA THR A 268 -33.51 -10.15 -10.74
C THR A 268 -33.46 -11.69 -10.75
N GLN A 269 -33.30 -12.31 -9.58
CA GLN A 269 -33.36 -13.76 -9.46
C GLN A 269 -34.79 -14.27 -9.74
N ASN A 270 -34.90 -15.39 -10.46
CA ASN A 270 -36.17 -16.06 -10.64
C ASN A 270 -36.67 -16.66 -9.30
N PRO A 271 -37.86 -16.29 -8.81
CA PRO A 271 -38.36 -16.72 -7.50
C PRO A 271 -38.79 -18.19 -7.46
N ASP A 272 -38.97 -18.83 -8.61
CA ASP A 272 -39.45 -20.21 -8.67
C ASP A 272 -38.37 -21.26 -8.37
N VAL A 273 -37.10 -20.85 -8.25
CA VAL A 273 -35.96 -21.76 -8.04
C VAL A 273 -34.99 -21.25 -6.98
N GLY A 274 -34.44 -22.18 -6.20
CA GLY A 274 -33.47 -21.85 -5.13
C GLY A 274 -32.07 -21.51 -5.62
N THR A 275 -31.71 -21.83 -6.87
CA THR A 275 -30.41 -21.43 -7.44
C THR A 275 -30.41 -19.94 -7.77
N THR A 276 -29.33 -19.26 -7.41
CA THR A 276 -29.12 -17.84 -7.73
C THR A 276 -28.54 -17.61 -9.13
N SER A 277 -28.56 -18.62 -10.01
CA SER A 277 -28.02 -18.52 -11.38
C SER A 277 -29.06 -18.22 -12.46
N VAL A 278 -30.34 -18.21 -12.09
CA VAL A 278 -31.46 -18.07 -13.04
C VAL A 278 -32.09 -16.69 -12.88
N LEU A 279 -32.08 -15.93 -13.97
CA LEU A 279 -32.73 -14.63 -14.10
C LEU A 279 -34.25 -14.80 -14.27
N ALA A 280 -34.99 -13.94 -13.60
CA ALA A 280 -36.42 -13.75 -13.79
C ALA A 280 -36.71 -13.15 -15.18
N LEU A 281 -37.90 -13.41 -15.68
CA LEU A 281 -38.39 -12.73 -16.87
C LEU A 281 -38.89 -11.33 -16.52
N THR A 282 -38.77 -10.40 -17.47
CA THR A 282 -39.40 -9.10 -17.38
C THR A 282 -40.93 -9.28 -17.37
N GLY A 283 -41.61 -8.77 -16.33
CA GLY A 283 -43.06 -8.96 -16.16
C GLY A 283 -43.45 -10.38 -15.72
N GLN A 284 -42.54 -11.15 -15.10
CA GLN A 284 -42.87 -12.50 -14.63
C GLN A 284 -44.12 -12.50 -13.73
N GLY A 285 -45.14 -13.25 -14.15
CA GLY A 285 -46.46 -13.32 -13.50
C GLY A 285 -47.56 -12.57 -14.25
N ASP A 286 -47.21 -11.68 -15.18
CA ASP A 286 -48.18 -10.92 -15.97
C ASP A 286 -48.79 -11.76 -17.10
N ALA A 287 -49.97 -11.34 -17.58
CA ALA A 287 -50.62 -11.96 -18.72
C ALA A 287 -49.76 -11.81 -19.99
N GLY A 288 -49.54 -12.92 -20.72
CA GLY A 288 -48.74 -12.94 -21.94
C GLY A 288 -47.23 -13.12 -21.73
N VAL A 289 -46.76 -13.22 -20.49
CA VAL A 289 -45.39 -13.63 -20.15
C VAL A 289 -45.36 -15.13 -19.86
N ALA A 290 -44.35 -15.83 -20.37
CA ALA A 290 -44.19 -17.26 -20.16
C ALA A 290 -43.99 -17.58 -18.67
N GLN A 291 -44.52 -18.70 -18.20
CA GLN A 291 -44.30 -19.20 -16.84
C GLN A 291 -43.49 -20.48 -16.87
N GLY A 292 -42.78 -20.77 -15.77
CA GLY A 292 -41.97 -21.98 -15.63
C GLY A 292 -40.65 -21.95 -16.40
N VAL A 293 -40.22 -20.77 -16.87
CA VAL A 293 -38.94 -20.56 -17.53
C VAL A 293 -38.24 -19.31 -16.99
N GLY A 294 -36.92 -19.36 -16.92
CA GLY A 294 -36.04 -18.23 -16.69
C GLY A 294 -34.83 -18.33 -17.61
N VAL A 295 -33.86 -17.43 -17.44
CA VAL A 295 -32.66 -17.37 -18.30
C VAL A 295 -31.41 -17.53 -17.48
N GLN A 296 -30.45 -18.33 -17.95
CA GLN A 296 -29.09 -18.39 -17.41
C GLN A 296 -28.11 -17.76 -18.37
N ILE A 297 -27.09 -17.07 -17.84
CA ILE A 297 -25.87 -16.75 -18.58
C ILE A 297 -24.80 -17.77 -18.21
N VAL A 298 -24.16 -18.37 -19.20
CA VAL A 298 -23.19 -19.45 -19.05
C VAL A 298 -21.85 -18.99 -19.62
N TYR A 299 -20.77 -19.27 -18.88
CA TYR A 299 -19.39 -19.06 -19.31
C TYR A 299 -18.59 -20.34 -19.09
N ASN A 300 -17.83 -20.79 -20.09
CA ASN A 300 -17.07 -22.06 -20.05
C ASN A 300 -17.89 -23.26 -19.53
N GLY A 301 -19.14 -23.36 -19.97
CA GLY A 301 -20.05 -24.45 -19.60
C GLY A 301 -20.69 -24.33 -18.21
N SER A 302 -20.31 -23.33 -17.39
CA SER A 302 -20.86 -23.12 -16.04
C SER A 302 -21.79 -21.90 -15.99
N PRO A 303 -23.00 -22.00 -15.40
CA PRO A 303 -23.87 -20.84 -15.18
C PRO A 303 -23.22 -19.83 -14.24
N LEU A 304 -23.32 -18.55 -14.60
CA LEU A 304 -22.95 -17.45 -13.72
C LEU A 304 -23.98 -17.32 -12.60
N THR A 305 -23.53 -17.36 -11.36
CA THR A 305 -24.37 -17.07 -10.19
C THR A 305 -24.47 -15.56 -9.97
N LEU A 306 -25.66 -15.08 -9.63
CA LEU A 306 -25.92 -13.68 -9.38
C LEU A 306 -25.09 -13.18 -8.20
N ASN A 307 -24.52 -11.98 -8.37
CA ASN A 307 -23.67 -11.27 -7.41
C ASN A 307 -22.43 -12.04 -6.97
N ASN A 308 -22.04 -13.09 -7.71
CA ASN A 308 -20.82 -13.82 -7.48
C ASN A 308 -19.75 -13.39 -8.48
N ARG A 309 -18.54 -13.12 -7.97
CA ARG A 309 -17.40 -12.74 -8.80
C ARG A 309 -16.66 -14.00 -9.25
N ILE A 310 -16.36 -14.08 -10.54
CA ILE A 310 -15.47 -15.08 -11.10
C ILE A 310 -14.29 -14.41 -11.82
N VAL A 311 -13.13 -15.06 -11.80
CA VAL A 311 -11.98 -14.65 -12.60
C VAL A 311 -12.16 -15.22 -14.00
N LEU A 312 -12.12 -14.36 -15.02
CA LEU A 312 -12.15 -14.80 -16.41
C LEU A 312 -10.75 -15.14 -16.90
N LYS A 313 -9.81 -14.20 -16.77
CA LYS A 313 -8.45 -14.32 -17.30
C LYS A 313 -7.54 -13.23 -16.74
N LYS A 314 -6.25 -13.54 -16.59
CA LYS A 314 -5.19 -12.53 -16.54
C LYS A 314 -4.68 -12.26 -17.96
N SER A 315 -4.93 -11.05 -18.47
CA SER A 315 -4.65 -10.66 -19.85
C SER A 315 -3.14 -10.69 -20.15
N ALA A 316 -2.78 -11.13 -21.36
CA ALA A 316 -1.43 -10.97 -21.91
C ALA A 316 -1.24 -9.58 -22.56
N GLY A 317 -2.32 -8.83 -22.74
CA GLY A 317 -2.38 -7.55 -23.45
C GLY A 317 -3.12 -7.65 -24.78
N GLY A 318 -3.78 -6.57 -25.18
CA GLY A 318 -4.53 -6.46 -26.42
C GLY A 318 -5.96 -7.00 -26.34
N GLN A 319 -6.48 -7.47 -27.46
CA GLN A 319 -7.87 -7.91 -27.57
C GLN A 319 -8.11 -9.25 -26.86
N GLU A 320 -9.13 -9.25 -26.00
CA GLU A 320 -9.62 -10.42 -25.28
C GLU A 320 -11.09 -10.67 -25.66
N THR A 321 -11.47 -11.93 -25.84
CA THR A 321 -12.84 -12.31 -26.23
C THR A 321 -13.36 -13.44 -25.36
N PHE A 322 -14.51 -13.22 -24.74
CA PHE A 322 -15.15 -14.16 -23.82
C PHE A 322 -16.51 -14.58 -24.36
N PRO A 323 -16.69 -15.83 -24.82
CA PRO A 323 -17.98 -16.32 -25.28
C PRO A 323 -18.91 -16.54 -24.08
N LEU A 324 -20.04 -15.87 -24.08
CA LEU A 324 -21.11 -16.00 -23.10
C LEU A 324 -22.33 -16.60 -23.79
N THR A 325 -22.98 -17.56 -23.17
CA THR A 325 -24.18 -18.20 -23.72
C THR A 325 -25.37 -17.87 -22.84
N ALA A 326 -26.38 -17.20 -23.38
CA ALA A 326 -27.69 -17.13 -22.73
C ALA A 326 -28.51 -18.36 -23.11
N ARG A 327 -29.16 -19.00 -22.15
CA ARG A 327 -30.04 -20.16 -22.39
C ARG A 327 -31.28 -20.13 -21.52
N TYR A 328 -32.38 -20.68 -22.01
CA TYR A 328 -33.55 -20.92 -21.16
C TYR A 328 -33.29 -22.03 -20.16
N TYR A 329 -33.85 -21.88 -18.97
CA TYR A 329 -33.83 -22.83 -17.87
C TYR A 329 -35.25 -23.02 -17.36
N GLN A 330 -35.72 -24.26 -17.32
CA GLN A 330 -37.04 -24.58 -16.80
C GLN A 330 -37.10 -24.43 -15.29
N THR A 331 -37.97 -23.56 -14.79
CA THR A 331 -38.10 -23.23 -13.36
C THR A 331 -39.27 -23.90 -12.66
N ARG A 332 -40.23 -24.47 -13.41
CA ARG A 332 -41.36 -25.25 -12.89
C ARG A 332 -41.53 -26.55 -13.66
N THR A 333 -42.37 -27.47 -13.19
CA THR A 333 -42.64 -28.76 -13.88
C THR A 333 -43.38 -28.61 -15.22
N SER A 334 -43.87 -27.42 -15.55
CA SER A 334 -44.52 -27.10 -16.82
C SER A 334 -44.16 -25.69 -17.28
N VAL A 335 -44.02 -25.49 -18.59
CA VAL A 335 -43.79 -24.20 -19.22
C VAL A 335 -45.04 -23.76 -19.99
N THR A 336 -45.46 -22.49 -19.81
CA THR A 336 -46.58 -21.91 -20.57
C THR A 336 -46.07 -21.01 -21.70
N THR A 337 -46.89 -20.84 -22.73
CA THR A 337 -46.59 -19.92 -23.84
C THR A 337 -46.63 -18.47 -23.39
N GLY A 338 -45.71 -17.66 -23.93
CA GLY A 338 -45.66 -16.22 -23.70
C GLY A 338 -44.30 -15.64 -24.08
N THR A 339 -44.14 -14.34 -23.88
CA THR A 339 -42.84 -13.67 -24.03
C THR A 339 -41.90 -14.08 -22.90
N ALA A 340 -40.61 -14.20 -23.19
CA ALA A 340 -39.59 -14.65 -22.23
C ALA A 340 -38.33 -13.78 -22.28
N ASN A 341 -38.53 -12.46 -22.23
CA ASN A 341 -37.44 -11.49 -22.23
C ASN A 341 -36.88 -11.31 -20.82
N THR A 342 -35.60 -10.95 -20.73
CA THR A 342 -34.93 -10.58 -19.47
C THR A 342 -33.87 -9.53 -19.73
N SER A 343 -33.42 -8.87 -18.67
CA SER A 343 -32.28 -7.95 -18.69
C SER A 343 -31.41 -8.17 -17.46
N ALA A 344 -30.10 -8.12 -17.65
CA ALA A 344 -29.11 -8.24 -16.58
C ALA A 344 -27.88 -7.38 -16.88
N THR A 345 -27.10 -7.09 -15.86
CA THR A 345 -25.87 -6.30 -15.95
C THR A 345 -24.68 -7.19 -15.60
N LEU A 346 -23.72 -7.28 -16.53
CA LEU A 346 -22.41 -7.87 -16.30
C LEU A 346 -21.46 -6.79 -15.78
N ASN A 347 -21.03 -6.90 -14.54
CA ASN A 347 -20.07 -5.99 -13.93
C ASN A 347 -18.67 -6.53 -14.13
N LEU A 348 -17.79 -5.74 -14.74
CA LEU A 348 -16.39 -6.08 -14.94
C LEU A 348 -15.53 -5.37 -13.90
N THR A 349 -14.64 -6.12 -13.26
CA THR A 349 -13.67 -5.54 -12.31
C THR A 349 -12.25 -6.03 -12.59
N TYR A 350 -11.29 -5.14 -12.34
CA TYR A 350 -9.86 -5.39 -12.50
C TYR A 350 -9.19 -5.43 -11.12
N GLN A 351 -8.97 -6.64 -10.60
CA GLN A 351 -8.46 -6.92 -9.24
C GLN A 351 -7.68 -8.24 -9.22
#